data_AF-W9QXL2-F1
#
_entry.id   AF-W9QXL2-F1
#
_cell.length_a   1.000
_cell.length_b   1.000
_cell.length_c   1.000
_cell.angle_alpha   90.00
_cell.angle_beta   90.00
_cell.angle_gamma   90.00
#
_symmetry.space_group_name_H-M   'P 1'
#
loop_
_entity.id
_entity.type
_entity.pdbx_description
1 polymer ?
#
loop_
_entity_poly.entity_id
_entity_poly.type
_entity_poly.pdbx_seq_one_letter_code
_entity_poly.pdbx_strand_id
1 'polypeptide(L)'
;MLHRKSCIQETYYDILSVKEDATYEEIRSCYRSSILNTHPDKLQNASDSSPAESGSGDMFFKVQKAWEILSDSRSRALYDSELRASRQDDIVAAKDVSLEDMAFEDGGDFIELFYQCQCGDYFSVDSLELGKMGYSLLRDGSNISPQTRDGLPASIVLPCGSCSLKIRLLINLDICVSINDNIWSA
;
A
#
# COMPACT_ATOMS: atom_id res chain seq x y z
N MET A 1 -17.05 5.42 9.47
CA MET A 1 -16.40 5.14 8.16
C MET A 1 -14.95 5.55 8.28
N LEU A 2 -14.09 4.64 8.74
CA LEU A 2 -12.65 4.90 8.86
C LEU A 2 -12.08 4.96 7.44
N HIS A 3 -11.66 6.14 7.00
CA HIS A 3 -10.92 6.29 5.75
C HIS A 3 -9.51 5.76 5.98
N ARG A 4 -9.35 4.46 5.74
CA ARG A 4 -8.07 3.76 5.69
C ARG A 4 -7.21 4.43 4.62
N LYS A 5 -6.23 5.23 5.03
CA LYS A 5 -5.18 5.69 4.12
C LYS A 5 -4.26 4.51 3.87
N SER A 6 -4.44 3.81 2.75
CA SER A 6 -3.47 2.82 2.29
C SER A 6 -2.11 3.51 2.21
N CYS A 7 -1.12 2.90 2.88
CA CYS A 7 0.26 3.36 2.92
C CYS A 7 0.98 3.16 1.58
N ILE A 8 0.35 2.44 0.65
CA ILE A 8 0.83 2.24 -0.72
C ILE A 8 -0.07 3.09 -1.63
N GLN A 9 0.27 4.37 -1.76
CA GLN A 9 -0.35 5.21 -2.78
C GLN A 9 0.10 4.69 -4.15
N GLU A 10 -0.81 4.04 -4.88
CA GLU A 10 -0.56 3.59 -6.25
C GLU A 10 -0.14 4.80 -7.11
N THR A 11 1.06 4.76 -7.68
CA THR A 11 1.58 5.89 -8.44
C THR A 11 1.00 5.90 -9.87
N TYR A 12 1.09 7.04 -10.57
CA TYR A 12 0.71 7.09 -11.98
C TYR A 12 1.56 6.14 -12.86
N TYR A 13 2.77 5.83 -12.41
CA TYR A 13 3.64 4.84 -13.05
C TYR A 13 3.11 3.42 -12.86
N ASP A 14 2.65 3.08 -11.65
CA ASP A 14 2.02 1.78 -11.34
C ASP A 14 0.72 1.58 -12.15
N ILE A 15 -0.11 2.63 -12.25
CA ILE A 15 -1.36 2.62 -13.04
C ILE A 15 -1.10 2.31 -14.52
N LEU A 16 -0.02 2.87 -15.08
CA LEU A 16 0.38 2.58 -16.47
C LEU A 16 1.26 1.32 -16.58
N SER A 17 1.54 0.64 -15.46
CA SER A 17 2.43 -0.52 -15.36
C SER A 17 3.79 -0.27 -16.02
N VAL A 18 4.34 0.91 -15.79
CA VAL A 18 5.66 1.35 -16.26
C VAL A 18 6.56 1.67 -15.07
N LYS A 19 7.87 1.65 -15.28
CA LYS A 19 8.83 2.09 -14.27
C LYS A 19 8.86 3.61 -14.16
N GLU A 20 9.27 4.14 -13.01
CA GLU A 20 9.49 5.58 -12.81
C GLU A 20 10.54 6.16 -13.78
N ASP A 21 11.52 5.35 -14.17
CA ASP A 21 12.56 5.69 -15.17
C ASP A 21 12.10 5.54 -16.63
N ALA A 22 10.84 5.19 -16.89
CA ALA A 22 10.35 4.94 -18.24
C ALA A 22 10.44 6.20 -19.12
N THR A 23 10.83 5.99 -20.38
CA THR A 23 10.88 7.02 -21.40
C THR A 23 9.48 7.41 -21.88
N TYR A 24 9.35 8.59 -22.48
CA TYR A 24 8.06 9.05 -23.02
C TYR A 24 7.46 8.06 -24.05
N GLU A 25 8.30 7.42 -24.86
CA GLU A 25 7.85 6.44 -25.86
C GLU A 25 7.29 5.16 -25.22
N GLU A 26 7.89 4.70 -24.14
CA GLU A 26 7.41 3.56 -23.35
C GLU A 26 6.08 3.89 -22.67
N ILE A 27 5.99 5.05 -22.01
CA ILE A 27 4.76 5.53 -21.36
C ILE A 27 3.63 5.62 -22.40
N ARG A 28 3.92 6.14 -23.60
CA ARG A 28 2.94 6.26 -24.70
C ARG A 28 2.48 4.91 -25.22
N SER A 29 3.39 3.96 -25.32
CA SER A 29 3.09 2.61 -25.80
C SER A 29 2.24 1.87 -24.79
N CYS A 30 2.60 1.92 -23.50
CA CYS A 30 1.81 1.33 -22.41
C CYS A 30 0.44 1.99 -22.27
N TYR A 31 0.34 3.32 -22.34
CA TYR A 31 -0.96 4.02 -22.32
C TYR A 31 -1.91 3.52 -23.41
N ARG A 32 -1.42 3.38 -24.65
CA ARG A 32 -2.23 2.87 -25.77
C ARG A 32 -2.72 1.45 -25.50
N SER A 33 -1.84 0.59 -25.01
CA SER A 33 -2.20 -0.79 -24.62
C SER A 33 -3.21 -0.81 -23.48
N SER A 34 -3.03 -0.02 -22.43
CA SER A 34 -3.93 0.04 -21.28
C SER A 34 -5.32 0.56 -21.67
N ILE A 35 -5.41 1.64 -22.45
CA ILE A 35 -6.68 2.16 -22.95
C ILE A 35 -7.44 1.13 -23.79
N LEU A 36 -6.75 0.37 -24.64
CA LEU A 36 -7.38 -0.69 -25.46
C LEU A 36 -7.91 -1.86 -24.61
N ASN A 37 -7.30 -2.14 -23.47
CA ASN A 37 -7.75 -3.17 -22.54
C ASN A 37 -8.91 -2.68 -21.65
N THR A 38 -8.91 -1.40 -21.28
CA THR A 38 -9.89 -0.82 -20.35
C THR A 38 -11.05 -0.08 -21.05
N HIS A 39 -11.11 -0.09 -22.39
CA HIS A 39 -12.16 0.64 -23.12
C HIS A 39 -13.56 0.05 -22.88
N PRO A 40 -14.57 0.86 -22.52
CA PRO A 40 -15.92 0.38 -22.17
C PRO A 40 -16.64 -0.32 -23.33
N ASP A 41 -16.28 -0.01 -24.58
CA ASP A 41 -16.85 -0.65 -25.79
C ASP A 41 -16.56 -2.16 -25.87
N LYS A 42 -15.42 -2.61 -25.31
CA LYS A 42 -15.08 -4.04 -25.23
C LYS A 42 -15.86 -4.78 -24.14
N LEU A 43 -16.36 -4.04 -23.13
CA LEU A 43 -17.11 -4.56 -22.00
C LEU A 43 -18.62 -4.63 -22.28
N GLN A 44 -19.13 -3.82 -23.21
CA GLN A 44 -20.53 -3.87 -23.64
C GLN A 44 -20.90 -5.22 -24.30
N ASN A 45 -19.92 -5.96 -24.82
CA ASN A 45 -20.12 -7.25 -25.49
C ASN A 45 -19.96 -8.47 -24.56
N ALA A 46 -19.65 -8.25 -23.28
CA ALA A 46 -19.61 -9.28 -22.24
C ALA A 46 -20.87 -9.17 -21.35
N SER A 47 -22.02 -9.15 -21.99
CA SER A 47 -23.33 -9.11 -21.32
C SER A 47 -23.80 -10.50 -20.89
N ASP A 48 -22.96 -11.27 -20.19
CA ASP A 48 -23.41 -12.49 -19.52
C ASP A 48 -22.53 -12.81 -18.30
N SER A 49 -23.16 -12.70 -17.13
CA SER A 49 -22.75 -13.29 -15.85
C SER A 49 -21.66 -12.58 -15.06
N SER A 50 -22.05 -11.54 -14.30
CA SER A 50 -21.88 -11.43 -12.83
C SER A 50 -21.96 -9.95 -12.40
N PRO A 51 -22.52 -9.63 -11.22
CA PRO A 51 -22.37 -8.33 -10.58
C PRO A 51 -20.97 -8.24 -9.96
N ALA A 52 -19.95 -8.30 -10.80
CA ALA A 52 -18.57 -8.11 -10.41
C ALA A 52 -18.08 -6.82 -11.09
N GLU A 53 -17.72 -5.86 -10.24
CA GLU A 53 -16.65 -4.91 -10.50
C GLU A 53 -17.08 -3.57 -11.14
N SER A 54 -17.71 -2.75 -10.30
CA SER A 54 -17.73 -1.27 -10.37
C SER A 54 -16.33 -0.61 -10.54
N GLY A 55 -15.24 -1.38 -10.67
CA GLY A 55 -13.86 -0.93 -10.80
C GLY A 55 -13.38 -0.69 -12.25
N SER A 56 -14.07 -1.22 -13.27
CA SER A 56 -13.60 -1.09 -14.66
C SER A 56 -13.69 0.35 -15.22
N GLY A 57 -14.73 1.09 -14.84
CA GLY A 57 -14.85 2.52 -15.20
C GLY A 57 -13.79 3.37 -14.49
N ASP A 58 -13.53 3.08 -13.22
CA ASP A 58 -12.53 3.79 -12.40
C ASP A 58 -11.11 3.60 -12.96
N MET A 59 -10.77 2.39 -13.43
CA MET A 59 -9.48 2.12 -14.08
C MET A 59 -9.26 2.96 -15.34
N PHE A 60 -10.27 3.15 -16.20
CA PHE A 60 -10.13 3.98 -17.41
C PHE A 60 -9.78 5.43 -17.05
N PHE A 61 -10.51 6.00 -16.10
CA PHE A 61 -10.24 7.37 -15.62
C PHE A 61 -8.85 7.49 -14.97
N LYS A 62 -8.43 6.49 -14.19
CA LYS A 62 -7.07 6.43 -13.61
C LYS A 62 -5.99 6.43 -14.68
N VAL A 63 -6.12 5.58 -15.71
CA VAL A 63 -5.17 5.50 -16.84
C VAL A 63 -5.12 6.81 -17.60
N GLN A 64 -6.27 7.43 -17.87
CA GLN A 64 -6.32 8.73 -18.56
C GLN A 64 -5.66 9.83 -17.74
N LYS A 65 -5.93 9.90 -16.43
CA LYS A 65 -5.33 10.87 -15.51
C LYS A 65 -3.81 10.67 -15.41
N ALA A 66 -3.34 9.43 -15.32
CA ALA A 66 -1.92 9.10 -15.32
C ALA A 66 -1.24 9.59 -16.59
N TRP A 67 -1.85 9.39 -17.75
CA TRP A 67 -1.33 9.90 -19.02
C TRP A 67 -1.29 11.42 -19.09
N GLU A 68 -2.30 12.13 -18.61
CA GLU A 68 -2.33 13.60 -18.61
C GLU A 68 -1.14 14.20 -17.85
N ILE A 69 -0.76 13.58 -16.72
CA ILE A 69 0.38 14.01 -15.91
C ILE A 69 1.72 13.55 -16.51
N LEU A 70 1.83 12.28 -16.93
CA LEU A 70 3.09 11.67 -17.37
C LEU A 70 3.47 11.99 -18.82
N SER A 71 2.51 12.42 -19.65
CA SER A 71 2.77 12.76 -21.05
C SER A 71 3.47 14.11 -21.23
N ASP A 72 3.27 15.06 -20.33
CA ASP A 72 3.93 16.37 -20.39
C ASP A 72 5.15 16.40 -19.47
N SER A 73 6.29 16.80 -20.01
CA SER A 73 7.57 16.86 -19.26
C SER A 73 7.51 17.75 -18.01
N ARG A 74 6.75 18.86 -18.05
CA ARG A 74 6.62 19.78 -16.92
C ARG A 74 5.70 19.19 -15.86
N SER A 75 4.56 18.64 -16.26
CA SER A 75 3.64 17.97 -15.33
C SER A 75 4.29 16.76 -14.66
N ARG A 76 5.05 15.97 -15.42
CA ARG A 76 5.84 14.85 -14.90
C ARG A 76 6.89 15.33 -13.89
N ALA A 77 7.64 16.38 -14.19
CA ALA A 77 8.64 16.90 -13.26
C ALA A 77 8.01 17.41 -11.93
N LEU A 78 6.84 18.06 -12.01
CA LEU A 78 6.09 18.47 -10.82
C LEU A 78 5.62 17.27 -10.01
N TYR A 79 5.06 16.25 -10.68
CA TYR A 79 4.64 15.01 -10.05
C TYR A 79 5.81 14.27 -9.39
N ASP A 80 6.94 14.14 -10.08
CA ASP A 80 8.14 13.49 -9.55
C ASP A 80 8.69 14.25 -8.32
N SER A 81 8.60 15.58 -8.33
CA SER A 81 8.96 16.41 -7.18
C SER A 81 8.02 16.19 -6.00
N GLU A 82 6.71 16.12 -6.23
CA GLU A 82 5.70 15.86 -5.20
C GLU A 82 5.81 14.45 -4.64
N LEU A 83 6.05 13.46 -5.51
CA LEU A 83 6.29 12.08 -5.14
C LEU A 83 7.56 11.95 -4.29
N ARG A 84 8.64 12.64 -4.68
CA ARG A 84 9.89 12.68 -3.90
C ARG A 84 9.71 13.37 -2.56
N ALA A 85 8.98 14.48 -2.52
CA ALA A 85 8.66 15.18 -1.27
C ALA A 85 7.82 14.30 -0.32
N SER A 86 6.80 13.63 -0.86
CA SER A 86 5.97 12.69 -0.10
C SER A 86 6.81 11.55 0.48
N ARG A 87 7.72 10.97 -0.32
CA ARG A 87 8.68 9.95 0.13
C ARG A 87 9.69 10.48 1.16
N GLN A 88 10.06 11.76 1.09
CA GLN A 88 10.98 12.39 2.05
C GLN A 88 10.31 12.67 3.40
N ASP A 89 9.04 13.06 3.39
CA ASP A 89 8.25 13.16 4.61
C ASP A 89 8.09 11.79 5.29
N ASP A 90 8.30 10.67 4.59
CA ASP A 90 8.26 9.33 5.18
C ASP A 90 9.54 9.00 6.00
N ILE A 91 10.63 9.75 5.87
CA ILE A 91 11.88 9.39 6.56
C ILE A 91 11.88 9.85 8.04
N VAL A 92 11.16 10.92 8.36
CA VAL A 92 11.10 11.48 9.73
C VAL A 92 9.97 10.81 10.51
N ALA A 93 10.23 9.57 10.95
CA ALA A 93 9.38 8.93 11.93
C ALA A 93 9.50 9.64 13.28
N ALA A 94 8.37 9.95 13.90
CA ALA A 94 8.33 10.54 15.23
C ALA A 94 8.75 9.54 16.32
N LYS A 95 8.56 8.23 16.04
CA LYS A 95 8.86 7.15 16.96
C LYS A 95 9.18 5.86 16.20
N ASP A 96 10.14 5.10 16.69
CA ASP A 96 10.40 3.72 16.28
C ASP A 96 9.57 2.77 17.17
N VAL A 97 8.86 1.85 16.54
CA VAL A 97 7.97 0.87 17.17
C VAL A 97 8.40 -0.50 16.71
N SER A 98 8.57 -1.45 17.62
CA SER A 98 8.90 -2.83 17.27
C SER A 98 7.64 -3.62 16.93
N LEU A 99 7.76 -4.70 16.14
CA LEU A 99 6.63 -5.60 15.87
C LEU A 99 5.95 -6.16 17.13
N GLU A 100 6.71 -6.38 18.22
CA GLU A 100 6.19 -6.86 19.50
C GLU A 100 5.30 -5.84 20.24
N ASP A 101 5.47 -4.55 19.94
CA ASP A 101 4.69 -3.47 20.54
C ASP A 101 3.37 -3.22 19.79
N MET A 102 3.18 -3.83 18.61
CA MET A 102 1.94 -3.72 17.85
C MET A 102 0.92 -4.74 18.36
N ALA A 103 -0.31 -4.29 18.52
CA ALA A 103 -1.43 -5.20 18.65
C ALA A 103 -1.79 -5.76 17.27
N PHE A 104 -2.34 -6.96 17.22
CA PHE A 104 -2.81 -7.58 15.99
C PHE A 104 -4.23 -8.09 16.17
N GLU A 105 -5.02 -8.00 15.12
CA GLU A 105 -6.33 -8.62 15.02
C GLU A 105 -6.29 -9.65 13.89
N ASP A 106 -6.73 -10.87 14.20
CA ASP A 106 -6.83 -11.94 13.23
C ASP A 106 -8.21 -11.91 12.58
N GLY A 107 -8.27 -11.34 11.38
CA GLY A 107 -9.48 -11.28 10.56
C GLY A 107 -9.72 -12.54 9.72
N GLY A 108 -8.95 -13.62 9.93
CA GLY A 108 -9.05 -14.88 9.18
C GLY A 108 -8.31 -14.87 7.85
N ASP A 109 -8.57 -13.89 6.98
CA ASP A 109 -7.96 -13.81 5.63
C ASP A 109 -6.66 -12.99 5.60
N PHE A 110 -6.49 -12.04 6.53
CA PHE A 110 -5.28 -11.23 6.68
C PHE A 110 -5.09 -10.85 8.14
N ILE A 111 -3.83 -10.63 8.52
CA ILE A 111 -3.46 -10.15 9.85
C ILE A 111 -3.37 -8.63 9.77
N GLU A 112 -4.12 -7.92 10.62
CA GLU A 112 -4.02 -6.48 10.74
C GLU A 112 -3.24 -6.12 12.00
N LEU A 113 -2.11 -5.44 11.83
CA LEU A 113 -1.30 -4.88 12.91
C LEU A 113 -1.74 -3.44 13.17
N PHE A 114 -1.89 -3.05 14.42
CA PHE A 114 -2.21 -1.68 14.81
C PHE A 114 -1.47 -1.20 16.06
N TYR A 115 -1.20 0.10 16.11
CA TYR A 115 -0.54 0.79 17.20
C TYR A 115 -1.28 2.08 17.55
N GLN A 116 -1.54 2.34 18.83
CA GLN A 116 -2.26 3.53 19.27
C GLN A 116 -1.41 4.80 19.10
N CYS A 117 -1.97 5.79 18.43
CA CYS A 117 -1.41 7.12 18.35
C CYS A 117 -1.86 7.98 19.54
N GLN A 118 -1.02 8.95 19.94
CA GLN A 118 -1.34 9.91 21.00
C GLN A 118 -2.52 10.84 20.67
N CYS A 119 -2.93 10.91 19.40
CA CYS A 119 -4.12 11.66 18.99
C CYS A 119 -5.44 10.90 19.23
N GLY A 120 -5.40 9.63 19.64
CA GLY A 120 -6.57 8.77 19.83
C GLY A 120 -6.98 7.95 18.60
N ASP A 121 -6.24 8.04 17.50
CA ASP A 121 -6.39 7.15 16.33
C ASP A 121 -5.27 6.09 16.29
N TYR A 122 -5.21 5.27 15.25
CA TYR A 122 -4.30 4.14 15.13
C TYR A 122 -3.39 4.28 13.91
N PHE A 123 -2.17 3.77 14.05
CA PHE A 123 -1.33 3.38 12.94
C PHE A 123 -1.67 1.93 12.62
N SER A 124 -2.02 1.59 11.38
CA SER A 124 -2.31 0.19 11.02
C SER A 124 -1.66 -0.23 9.71
N VAL A 125 -1.38 -1.52 9.59
CA VAL A 125 -0.85 -2.17 8.40
C VAL A 125 -1.31 -3.62 8.36
N ASP A 126 -1.68 -4.12 7.19
CA ASP A 126 -2.08 -5.52 7.03
C ASP A 126 -0.99 -6.37 6.37
N SER A 127 -1.14 -7.69 6.51
CA SER A 127 -0.23 -8.68 5.93
C SER A 127 -0.13 -8.64 4.40
N LEU A 128 -1.16 -8.13 3.70
CA LEU A 128 -1.12 -8.00 2.24
C LEU A 128 -0.27 -6.80 1.80
N GLU A 129 -0.39 -5.67 2.49
CA GLU A 129 0.45 -4.48 2.26
C GLU A 129 1.93 -4.79 2.58
N LEU A 130 2.18 -5.52 3.66
CA LEU A 130 3.50 -6.07 3.98
C LEU A 130 4.02 -6.99 2.86
N GLY A 131 3.15 -7.84 2.32
CA GLY A 131 3.45 -8.76 1.22
C GLY A 131 3.94 -8.04 -0.04
N LYS A 132 3.31 -6.92 -0.40
CA LYS A 132 3.72 -6.07 -1.53
C LYS A 132 5.11 -5.48 -1.35
N MET A 133 5.52 -5.21 -0.10
CA MET A 133 6.86 -4.74 0.23
C MET A 133 7.89 -5.89 0.38
N GLY A 134 7.48 -7.15 0.17
CA GLY A 134 8.36 -8.32 0.25
C GLY A 134 8.42 -8.98 1.64
N TYR A 135 7.48 -8.63 2.53
CA TYR A 135 7.38 -9.19 3.89
C TYR A 135 6.19 -10.13 3.99
N SER A 136 6.41 -11.38 4.40
CA SER A 136 5.33 -12.33 4.65
C SER A 136 5.24 -12.60 6.14
N LEU A 137 4.06 -12.46 6.73
CA LEU A 137 3.82 -12.87 8.12
C LEU A 137 3.40 -14.34 8.12
N LEU A 138 4.25 -15.21 8.68
CA LEU A 138 3.93 -16.62 8.84
C LEU A 138 3.23 -16.83 10.19
N ARG A 139 2.05 -17.46 10.13
CA ARG A 139 1.27 -17.85 11.31
C ARG A 139 1.66 -19.27 11.72
N ASP A 140 2.31 -19.42 12.87
CA ASP A 140 2.55 -20.72 13.51
C ASP A 140 1.71 -20.80 14.78
N GLY A 141 0.45 -21.23 14.63
CA GLY A 141 -0.52 -21.30 15.72
C GLY A 141 -0.82 -19.91 16.30
N SER A 142 -0.44 -19.71 17.57
CA SER A 142 -0.55 -18.45 18.31
C SER A 142 0.69 -17.57 18.14
N ASN A 143 1.56 -17.79 17.15
CA ASN A 143 2.71 -16.92 16.93
C ASN A 143 2.73 -16.36 15.52
N ILE A 144 3.10 -15.09 15.40
CA ILE A 144 3.34 -14.43 14.13
C ILE A 144 4.84 -14.20 14.03
N SER A 145 5.43 -14.78 12.99
CA SER A 145 6.86 -14.60 12.68
C SER A 145 6.98 -13.88 11.34
N PRO A 146 7.69 -12.73 11.28
CA PRO A 146 7.98 -12.08 10.02
C PRO A 146 9.00 -12.91 9.24
N GLN A 147 8.73 -13.17 7.96
CA GLN A 147 9.67 -13.73 7.01
C GLN A 147 9.97 -12.70 5.94
N THR A 148 11.25 -12.37 5.75
CA THR A 148 11.72 -11.54 4.65
C THR A 148 12.46 -12.43 3.65
N ARG A 149 12.40 -12.08 2.36
CA ARG A 149 13.13 -12.84 1.32
C ARG A 149 14.65 -12.68 1.41
N ASP A 150 15.12 -11.59 2.01
CA ASP A 150 16.54 -11.19 1.99
C ASP A 150 17.25 -11.22 3.34
N GLY A 151 16.58 -11.63 4.42
CA GLY A 151 17.21 -11.84 5.74
C GLY A 151 17.63 -10.57 6.48
N LEU A 152 17.30 -9.37 5.96
CA LEU A 152 17.69 -8.10 6.56
C LEU A 152 16.57 -7.54 7.46
N PRO A 153 16.92 -6.91 8.61
CA PRO A 153 15.97 -6.18 9.43
C PRO A 153 15.40 -5.03 8.58
N ALA A 154 14.07 -5.00 8.49
CA ALA A 154 13.37 -4.04 7.67
C ALA A 154 12.68 -3.00 8.55
N SER A 155 12.55 -1.78 8.03
CA SER A 155 11.75 -0.76 8.68
C SER A 155 10.74 -0.21 7.69
N ILE A 156 9.46 -0.17 8.07
CA ILE A 156 8.41 0.48 7.28
C ILE A 156 7.89 1.70 8.02
N VAL A 157 7.40 2.69 7.30
CA VAL A 157 6.88 3.92 7.91
C VAL A 157 5.35 3.89 7.81
N LEU A 158 4.69 3.99 8.95
CA LEU A 158 3.24 3.96 9.06
C LEU A 158 2.72 5.37 9.39
N PRO A 159 1.83 5.94 8.55
CA PRO A 159 1.16 7.20 8.85
C PRO A 159 -0.03 7.00 9.79
N CYS A 160 -0.31 8.01 10.61
CA CYS A 160 -1.50 8.09 11.45
C CYS A 160 -2.75 8.36 10.60
N GLY A 161 -3.86 7.68 10.88
CA GLY A 161 -5.13 7.90 10.15
C GLY A 161 -5.68 9.32 10.29
N SER A 162 -5.58 9.90 11.49
CA SER A 162 -6.21 11.19 11.85
C SER A 162 -5.22 12.33 12.08
N CYS A 163 -3.92 12.10 11.93
CA CYS A 163 -2.90 13.10 12.23
C CYS A 163 -1.71 13.04 11.27
N SER A 164 -0.81 14.01 11.36
CA SER A 164 0.42 14.06 10.55
C SER A 164 1.59 13.28 11.14
N LEU A 165 1.38 12.57 12.27
CA LEU A 165 2.42 11.75 12.87
C LEU A 165 2.65 10.50 12.02
N LYS A 166 3.91 10.06 12.02
CA LYS A 166 4.37 8.83 11.37
C LYS A 166 5.24 8.07 12.36
N ILE A 167 5.15 6.75 12.35
CA ILE A 167 6.04 5.87 13.11
C ILE A 167 6.84 4.98 12.18
N ARG A 168 8.01 4.55 12.61
CA ARG A 168 8.82 3.55 11.91
C ARG A 168 8.63 2.22 12.61
N LEU A 169 7.93 1.30 11.96
CA LEU A 169 7.81 -0.08 12.41
C LEU A 169 9.08 -0.85 12.06
N LEU A 170 9.77 -1.35 13.07
CA LEU A 170 10.96 -2.20 12.97
C LEU A 170 10.54 -3.67 12.93
N ILE A 171 10.80 -4.31 11.80
CA ILE A 171 10.57 -5.73 11.55
C ILE A 171 11.89 -6.46 11.73
N ASN A 172 12.13 -6.97 12.94
CA ASN A 172 13.30 -7.80 13.26
C ASN A 172 13.00 -9.28 12.96
N LEU A 173 13.92 -9.96 12.30
CA LEU A 173 13.78 -11.34 11.84
C LEU A 173 13.92 -12.40 12.96
N ASP A 174 14.47 -12.00 14.12
CA ASP A 174 14.70 -12.88 15.27
C ASP A 174 13.55 -12.87 16.30
N ILE A 175 12.47 -12.12 16.06
CA ILE A 175 11.40 -11.92 17.04
C ILE A 175 10.14 -12.66 16.60
N CYS A 176 9.76 -13.69 17.37
CA CYS A 176 8.49 -14.38 17.25
C CYS A 176 7.50 -13.66 18.18
N VAL A 177 6.43 -13.08 17.62
CA VAL A 177 5.41 -12.41 18.43
C VAL A 177 4.38 -13.43 18.83
N SER A 178 4.22 -13.66 20.13
CA SER A 178 3.13 -14.49 20.65
C SER A 178 1.82 -13.70 20.67
N ILE A 179 0.78 -14.28 20.09
CA ILE A 179 -0.63 -14.03 20.36
C ILE A 179 -0.84 -14.30 21.84
N ASN A 180 -0.52 -13.30 22.66
CA ASN A 180 -1.01 -13.26 24.02
C ASN A 180 -2.52 -13.09 23.90
N ASP A 181 -3.23 -14.17 24.21
CA ASP A 181 -4.63 -14.16 24.60
C ASP A 181 -4.77 -13.32 25.88
N ASN A 182 -4.60 -12.00 25.79
CA ASN A 182 -5.01 -11.09 26.85
C ASN A 182 -6.49 -10.81 26.66
N ILE A 183 -7.26 -11.85 26.98
CA ILE A 183 -8.38 -11.81 27.91
C ILE A 183 -8.84 -10.38 28.23
N TRP A 184 -9.95 -9.98 27.63
CA TRP A 184 -10.80 -8.93 28.17
C TRP A 184 -11.43 -9.45 29.47
N SER A 185 -10.70 -9.34 30.58
CA SER A 185 -11.27 -9.47 31.92
C SER A 185 -11.21 -8.12 32.60
N ALA A 186 -12.29 -7.36 32.47
CA ALA A 186 -12.91 -6.56 33.52
C ALA A 186 -14.27 -6.07 33.04
#